data_AF-A0A9E1S9K5-F1
#
_entry.id   AF-A0A9E1S9K5-F1
#
_cell.length_a   1.000
_cell.length_b   1.000
_cell.length_c   1.000
_cell.angle_alpha   90.00
_cell.angle_beta   90.00
_cell.angle_gamma   90.00
#
_symmetry.space_group_name_H-M   'P 1'
#
loop_
_entity.id
_entity.type
_entity.pdbx_description
1 polymer ?
#
loop_
_entity_poly.entity_id
_entity_poly.type
_entity_poly.pdbx_seq_one_letter_code
_entity_poly.pdbx_strand_id
1 'polypeptide(L)'
;MRKKVEREPDLIEFKVNYTLDEDLPVEKYFMAYNSTEALKAFAQSCVKFLDEKKLPDVELNCFLNSYAKPGETFINKPELIPAPEPIPELDDSILKEYEDKKRKEAENELAPVLNNSDSSDSVELGASEQLNEQTDNFSAPVIKEALIDPRTVHAELEARRDKEIQTISGKNKRSLENFEYLTTKTNQRIRVINHRIKIVEFSEYFKWSDKWVDAPLPNQISN
;
A
#
# COMPACT_ATOMS: atom_id res chain seq x y z
N MET A 1 44.18 -0.34 -15.86
CA MET A 1 42.78 -0.74 -16.16
C MET A 1 42.07 0.46 -16.79
N ARG A 2 41.77 0.43 -18.09
CA ARG A 2 41.01 1.51 -18.74
C ARG A 2 39.54 1.32 -18.39
N LYS A 3 38.96 2.28 -17.65
CA LYS A 3 37.50 2.35 -17.45
C LYS A 3 36.87 2.43 -18.84
N LYS A 4 35.99 1.48 -19.18
CA LYS A 4 35.12 1.61 -20.36
C LYS A 4 34.25 2.84 -20.09
N VAL A 5 34.52 3.92 -20.81
CA VAL A 5 33.60 5.06 -20.86
C VAL A 5 32.36 4.52 -21.55
N GLU A 6 31.25 4.42 -20.82
CA GLU A 6 29.95 4.13 -21.42
C GLU A 6 29.64 5.27 -22.38
N ARG A 7 29.68 4.98 -23.68
CA ARG A 7 29.31 5.92 -24.72
C ARG A 7 27.81 6.18 -24.57
N GLU A 8 27.41 7.44 -24.55
CA GLU A 8 25.99 7.80 -24.57
C GLU A 8 25.30 7.12 -25.76
N PRO A 9 24.09 6.57 -25.58
CA PRO A 9 23.39 5.88 -26.66
C PRO A 9 23.13 6.87 -27.80
N ASP A 10 23.56 6.51 -29.00
CA ASP A 10 23.34 7.34 -30.19
C ASP A 10 21.83 7.36 -30.51
N LEU A 11 21.30 8.54 -30.84
CA LEU A 11 19.92 8.67 -31.32
C LEU A 11 19.83 8.15 -32.76
N ILE A 12 18.97 7.16 -32.98
CA ILE A 12 18.81 6.45 -34.24
C ILE A 12 17.43 6.77 -34.83
N GLU A 13 17.39 6.85 -36.16
CA GLU A 13 16.15 7.04 -36.90
C GLU A 13 15.52 5.69 -37.24
N PHE A 14 14.22 5.57 -36.99
CA PHE A 14 13.41 4.39 -37.29
C PHE A 14 12.28 4.77 -38.25
N LYS A 15 12.04 3.91 -39.24
CA LYS A 15 10.92 4.01 -40.18
C LYS A 15 9.91 2.92 -39.84
N VAL A 16 8.65 3.32 -39.68
CA VAL A 16 7.51 2.39 -39.52
C VAL A 16 6.59 2.61 -40.71
N ASN A 17 6.42 1.57 -41.51
CA ASN A 17 5.42 1.51 -42.57
C ASN A 17 4.26 0.65 -42.08
N TYR A 18 3.04 1.19 -42.05
CA TYR A 18 1.87 0.49 -41.54
C TYR A 18 0.60 0.78 -42.34
N THR A 19 -0.31 -0.18 -42.38
CA THR A 19 -1.68 0.01 -42.91
C THR A 19 -2.65 0.22 -41.76
N LEU A 20 -3.67 1.04 -41.97
CA LEU A 20 -4.79 1.25 -41.05
C LEU A 20 -6.07 0.70 -41.71
N ASP A 21 -6.77 -0.22 -41.06
CA ASP A 21 -8.03 -0.81 -41.53
C ASP A 21 -7.93 -1.33 -42.99
N GLU A 22 -6.78 -1.92 -43.34
CA GLU A 22 -6.41 -2.41 -44.69
C GLU A 22 -6.35 -1.34 -45.80
N ASP A 23 -6.29 -0.05 -45.44
CA ASP A 23 -6.10 1.06 -46.36
C ASP A 23 -4.63 1.17 -46.83
N LEU A 24 -4.35 2.19 -47.64
CA LEU A 24 -3.03 2.50 -48.17
C LEU A 24 -1.98 2.63 -47.05
N PRO A 25 -0.77 2.10 -47.27
CA PRO A 25 0.31 2.15 -46.31
C PRO A 25 0.75 3.60 -46.04
N VAL A 26 1.01 3.89 -44.76
CA VAL A 26 1.51 5.17 -44.27
C VAL A 26 2.87 4.97 -43.65
N GLU A 27 3.81 5.84 -44.01
CA GLU A 27 5.14 5.87 -43.43
C GLU A 27 5.23 6.91 -42.32
N LYS A 28 5.91 6.54 -41.23
CA LYS A 28 6.30 7.45 -40.16
C LYS A 28 7.74 7.22 -39.73
N TYR A 29 8.37 8.31 -39.32
CA TYR A 29 9.75 8.34 -38.88
C TYR A 29 9.81 8.73 -37.40
N PHE A 30 10.65 8.04 -36.64
CA PHE A 30 10.82 8.25 -35.20
C PHE A 30 12.31 8.29 -34.86
N MET A 31 12.67 9.14 -33.91
CA MET A 31 14.00 9.15 -33.33
C MET A 31 13.95 8.46 -31.97
N ALA A 32 14.78 7.44 -31.78
CA ALA A 32 14.83 6.68 -30.53
C ALA A 32 16.23 6.09 -30.29
N TYR A 33 16.51 5.70 -29.05
CA TYR A 33 17.79 5.07 -28.70
C TYR A 33 17.82 3.57 -29.00
N ASN A 34 16.64 2.96 -29.17
CA ASN A 34 16.49 1.55 -29.49
C ASN A 34 15.13 1.28 -30.17
N SER A 35 15.00 0.11 -30.76
CA SER A 35 13.77 -0.34 -31.43
C SER A 35 12.55 -0.36 -30.51
N THR A 36 12.72 -0.69 -29.23
CA THR A 36 11.61 -0.73 -28.26
C THR A 36 11.04 0.66 -28.02
N GLU A 37 11.88 1.67 -27.84
CA GLU A 37 11.45 3.06 -27.66
C GLU A 37 10.81 3.62 -28.93
N ALA A 38 11.33 3.27 -30.12
CA ALA A 38 10.68 3.62 -31.38
C ALA A 38 9.27 3.02 -31.47
N LEU A 39 9.10 1.77 -31.04
CA LEU A 39 7.78 1.13 -30.98
C LEU A 39 6.86 1.76 -29.94
N LYS A 40 7.37 2.23 -28.80
CA LYS A 40 6.58 3.03 -27.85
C LYS A 40 6.14 4.36 -28.48
N ALA A 41 7.04 5.07 -29.16
CA ALA A 41 6.70 6.31 -29.86
C ALA A 41 5.65 6.07 -30.96
N PHE A 42 5.78 4.96 -31.69
CA PHE A 42 4.78 4.52 -32.66
C PHE A 42 3.44 4.25 -31.99
N ALA A 43 3.41 3.43 -30.93
CA ALA A 43 2.21 3.10 -30.17
C ALA A 43 1.53 4.36 -29.62
N GLN A 44 2.29 5.32 -29.10
CA GLN A 44 1.80 6.63 -28.67
C GLN A 44 1.06 7.35 -29.81
N SER A 45 1.63 7.32 -31.01
CA SER A 45 1.00 7.89 -32.20
C SER A 45 -0.28 7.18 -32.63
N CYS A 46 -0.46 5.93 -32.20
CA CYS A 46 -1.61 5.09 -32.49
C CYS A 46 -2.76 5.25 -31.48
N VAL A 47 -2.52 5.90 -30.33
CA VAL A 47 -3.56 6.16 -29.31
C VAL A 47 -4.76 6.90 -29.89
N LYS A 48 -4.56 7.77 -30.88
CA LYS A 48 -5.63 8.50 -31.58
C LYS A 48 -6.63 7.61 -32.33
N PHE A 49 -6.28 6.33 -32.55
CA PHE A 49 -7.15 5.34 -33.18
C PHE A 49 -7.93 4.50 -32.16
N LEU A 50 -7.72 4.74 -30.86
CA LEU A 50 -8.61 4.26 -29.81
C LEU A 50 -9.80 5.21 -29.71
N ASP A 51 -10.97 4.69 -29.35
CA ASP A 51 -12.21 5.48 -29.20
C ASP A 51 -12.19 6.40 -27.97
N GLU A 52 -11.09 6.43 -27.22
CA GLU A 52 -10.96 7.13 -25.95
C GLU A 52 -10.35 8.53 -26.13
N LYS A 53 -10.98 9.55 -25.54
CA LYS A 53 -10.57 10.96 -25.72
C LYS A 53 -9.16 11.27 -25.21
N LYS A 54 -8.76 10.67 -24.09
CA LYS A 54 -7.44 10.84 -23.47
C LYS A 54 -7.18 9.73 -22.47
N LEU A 55 -6.03 9.07 -22.58
CA LEU A 55 -5.56 8.09 -21.61
C LEU A 55 -4.85 8.78 -20.45
N PRO A 56 -5.12 8.39 -19.18
CA PRO A 56 -4.29 8.82 -18.06
C PRO A 56 -2.89 8.20 -18.18
N ASP A 57 -1.88 8.88 -17.64
CA ASP A 57 -0.46 8.53 -17.85
C ASP A 57 -0.12 7.09 -17.43
N VAL A 58 -0.73 6.58 -16.36
CA VAL A 58 -0.52 5.20 -15.89
C VAL A 58 -1.01 4.19 -16.92
N GLU A 59 -2.21 4.40 -17.45
CA GLU A 59 -2.81 3.54 -18.48
C GLU A 59 -2.05 3.64 -19.80
N LEU A 60 -1.61 4.85 -20.15
CA LEU A 60 -0.79 5.09 -21.32
C LEU A 60 0.51 4.29 -21.24
N ASN A 61 1.24 4.41 -20.13
CA ASN A 61 2.49 3.69 -19.91
C ASN A 61 2.30 2.17 -19.96
N CYS A 62 1.23 1.64 -19.38
CA CYS A 62 0.89 0.21 -19.48
C CYS A 62 0.71 -0.21 -20.94
N PHE A 63 -0.04 0.57 -21.72
CA PHE A 63 -0.25 0.34 -23.15
C PHE A 63 1.04 0.39 -23.96
N LEU A 64 1.85 1.44 -23.80
CA LEU A 64 3.12 1.58 -24.52
C LEU A 64 4.09 0.43 -24.24
N ASN A 65 4.23 0.06 -22.96
CA ASN A 65 5.10 -1.04 -22.55
C ASN A 65 4.59 -2.39 -23.07
N SER A 66 3.28 -2.64 -22.96
CA SER A 66 2.68 -3.88 -23.46
C SER A 66 2.77 -4.01 -24.98
N TYR A 67 2.66 -2.90 -25.72
CA TYR A 67 2.75 -2.90 -27.19
C TYR A 67 4.19 -3.13 -27.67
N ALA A 68 5.14 -2.41 -27.08
CA ALA A 68 6.54 -2.48 -27.49
C ALA A 68 7.24 -3.78 -27.05
N LYS A 69 6.66 -4.53 -26.12
CA LYS A 69 7.19 -5.82 -25.66
C LYS A 69 6.07 -6.82 -25.36
N PRO A 70 5.45 -7.42 -26.39
CA PRO A 70 4.42 -8.41 -26.20
C PRO A 70 4.98 -9.64 -25.48
N GLY A 71 4.35 -10.01 -24.35
CA GLY A 71 4.74 -11.16 -23.53
C GLY A 71 5.58 -10.83 -22.29
N GLU A 72 6.14 -9.61 -22.19
CA GLU A 72 6.73 -9.14 -20.93
C GLU A 72 5.67 -8.55 -19.99
N THR A 73 5.90 -8.65 -18.69
CA THR A 73 5.06 -8.02 -17.67
C THR A 73 5.22 -6.50 -17.74
N PHE A 74 4.16 -5.78 -18.15
CA PHE A 74 4.14 -4.31 -18.22
C PHE A 74 3.69 -3.64 -16.91
N ILE A 75 3.09 -4.42 -16.01
CA ILE A 75 2.70 -4.01 -14.67
C ILE A 75 2.94 -5.18 -13.71
N ASN A 76 3.55 -4.90 -12.56
CA ASN A 76 3.82 -5.92 -11.55
C ASN A 76 2.55 -6.21 -10.75
N LYS A 77 2.32 -7.49 -10.47
CA LYS A 77 1.26 -7.88 -9.54
C LYS A 77 1.56 -7.27 -8.16
N PRO A 78 0.62 -6.55 -7.53
CA PRO A 78 0.87 -5.91 -6.26
C PRO A 78 1.16 -6.95 -5.16
N GLU A 79 2.15 -6.65 -4.33
CA GLU A 79 2.43 -7.43 -3.12
C GLU A 79 1.34 -7.16 -2.08
N LEU A 80 0.77 -8.23 -1.54
CA LEU A 80 -0.30 -8.15 -0.56
C LEU A 80 0.30 -7.93 0.83
N ILE A 81 -0.22 -6.94 1.55
CA ILE A 81 0.16 -6.70 2.94
C ILE A 81 -0.33 -7.90 3.76
N PRO A 82 0.55 -8.59 4.52
CA PRO A 82 0.15 -9.73 5.33
C PRO A 82 -0.74 -9.28 6.50
N ALA A 83 -1.59 -10.20 6.98
CA ALA A 83 -2.40 -9.94 8.16
C ALA A 83 -1.53 -9.87 9.43
N PRO A 84 -1.90 -9.03 10.42
CA PRO A 84 -1.21 -8.98 11.70
C PRO A 84 -1.26 -10.33 12.42
N GLU A 85 -0.18 -10.63 13.14
CA GLU A 85 -0.02 -11.85 13.92
C GLU A 85 -1.19 -12.05 14.90
N PRO A 86 -1.56 -13.31 15.20
CA PRO A 86 -2.56 -13.61 16.22
C PRO A 86 -2.14 -13.06 17.58
N ILE A 87 -3.07 -12.40 18.25
CA ILE A 87 -2.90 -12.03 19.66
C ILE A 87 -2.93 -13.33 20.46
N PRO A 88 -1.93 -13.59 21.32
CA PRO A 88 -1.93 -14.75 22.19
C PRO A 88 -3.18 -14.82 23.06
N GLU A 89 -3.61 -16.03 23.38
CA GLU A 89 -4.70 -16.24 24.33
C GLU A 89 -4.33 -15.66 25.70
N LEU A 90 -5.32 -15.11 26.40
CA LEU A 90 -5.10 -14.52 27.72
C LEU A 90 -4.76 -15.63 28.74
N ASP A 91 -3.58 -15.54 29.35
CA ASP A 91 -3.11 -16.53 30.32
C ASP A 91 -3.96 -16.49 31.60
N ASP A 92 -4.40 -17.67 32.04
CA ASP A 92 -5.14 -17.88 33.30
C ASP A 92 -4.37 -17.38 34.52
N SER A 93 -3.04 -17.38 34.45
CA SER A 93 -2.15 -16.87 35.50
C SER A 93 -2.32 -15.36 35.70
N ILE A 94 -2.47 -14.61 34.60
CA ILE A 94 -2.67 -13.15 34.61
C ILE A 94 -4.06 -12.82 35.17
N LEU A 95 -5.06 -13.61 34.80
CA LEU A 95 -6.42 -13.47 35.34
C LEU A 95 -6.45 -13.71 36.84
N LYS A 96 -5.77 -14.76 37.31
CA LYS A 96 -5.68 -15.09 38.73
C LYS A 96 -4.97 -14.00 39.53
N GLU A 97 -3.87 -13.45 39.02
CA GLU A 97 -3.18 -12.31 39.64
C GLU A 97 -4.07 -11.06 39.74
N TYR A 98 -4.87 -10.78 38.70
CA TYR A 98 -5.83 -9.68 38.73
C TYR A 98 -6.92 -9.89 39.78
N GLU A 99 -7.50 -11.09 39.85
CA GLU A 99 -8.50 -11.44 40.86
C GLU A 99 -7.94 -11.34 42.29
N ASP A 100 -6.70 -11.81 42.51
CA ASP A 100 -6.02 -11.72 43.81
C ASP A 100 -5.71 -10.27 44.20
N LYS A 101 -5.28 -9.43 43.25
CA LYS A 101 -5.08 -7.98 43.49
C LYS A 101 -6.39 -7.27 43.81
N LYS A 102 -7.45 -7.56 43.06
CA LYS A 102 -8.79 -7.02 43.30
C LYS A 102 -9.34 -7.39 44.68
N ARG A 103 -9.13 -8.63 45.13
CA ARG A 103 -9.51 -9.07 46.49
C ARG A 103 -8.73 -8.30 47.57
N LYS A 104 -7.42 -8.16 47.40
CA LYS A 104 -6.55 -7.43 48.34
C LYS A 104 -6.92 -5.95 48.44
N GLU A 105 -7.26 -5.29 47.34
CA GLU A 105 -7.74 -3.91 47.36
C GLU A 105 -9.08 -3.77 48.10
N ALA A 106 -10.03 -4.68 47.87
CA ALA A 106 -11.31 -4.69 48.57
C ALA A 106 -11.17 -4.94 50.08
N GLU A 107 -10.25 -5.82 50.50
CA GLU A 107 -9.95 -6.07 51.92
C GLU A 107 -9.28 -4.87 52.61
N ASN A 108 -8.42 -4.13 51.88
CA ASN A 108 -7.74 -2.93 52.41
C ASN A 108 -8.70 -1.75 52.58
N GLU A 109 -9.77 -1.66 51.79
CA GLU A 109 -10.84 -0.65 51.95
C GLU A 109 -11.86 -1.00 53.04
N LEU A 110 -11.89 -2.26 53.50
CA LEU A 110 -12.78 -2.76 54.55
C LEU A 110 -12.14 -2.86 55.94
N ALA A 111 -10.86 -2.52 56.09
CA ALA A 111 -10.18 -2.58 57.38
C ALA A 111 -10.84 -1.62 58.40
N PRO A 112 -11.40 -2.11 59.52
CA PRO A 112 -12.03 -1.24 60.51
C PRO A 112 -10.94 -0.43 61.22
N VAL A 113 -11.16 0.89 61.32
CA VAL A 113 -10.46 1.73 62.29
C VAL A 113 -10.78 1.16 63.67
N LEU A 114 -9.86 0.37 64.23
CA LEU A 114 -9.94 -0.10 65.61
C LEU A 114 -9.75 1.12 66.52
N ASN A 115 -10.87 1.67 66.98
CA ASN A 115 -10.94 2.55 68.14
C ASN A 115 -10.33 1.82 69.33
N ASN A 116 -9.13 2.25 69.74
CA ASN A 116 -8.61 1.91 71.06
C ASN A 116 -9.30 2.81 72.09
N SER A 117 -10.34 2.27 72.71
CA SER A 117 -10.83 2.75 74.00
C SER A 117 -9.87 2.30 75.10
N ASP A 118 -9.38 3.23 75.92
CA ASP A 118 -9.46 3.05 77.37
C ASP A 118 -9.19 4.33 78.17
N SER A 119 -9.95 4.43 79.27
CA SER A 119 -9.75 5.21 80.50
C SER A 119 -10.45 6.57 80.66
N SER A 120 -11.56 6.52 81.42
CA SER A 120 -12.18 7.43 82.41
C SER A 120 -11.48 8.78 82.68
N ASP A 121 -12.14 9.94 82.83
CA ASP A 121 -13.17 10.26 83.84
C ASP A 121 -13.80 11.68 83.61
N SER A 122 -15.08 11.82 83.97
CA SER A 122 -15.84 13.02 84.42
C SER A 122 -15.97 14.37 83.64
N VAL A 123 -17.25 14.73 83.43
CA VAL A 123 -17.99 16.04 83.54
C VAL A 123 -17.96 17.16 82.48
N GLU A 124 -19.16 17.36 81.89
CA GLU A 124 -20.01 18.57 81.84
C GLU A 124 -19.76 19.75 80.85
N LEU A 125 -20.74 19.88 79.92
CA LEU A 125 -21.33 21.05 79.22
C LEU A 125 -20.46 22.20 78.67
N GLY A 126 -20.56 22.37 77.34
CA GLY A 126 -20.76 23.69 76.72
C GLY A 126 -19.75 24.13 75.65
N ALA A 127 -20.29 24.65 74.54
CA ALA A 127 -19.68 25.54 73.54
C ALA A 127 -18.94 24.93 72.33
N SER A 128 -19.61 25.10 71.18
CA SER A 128 -19.09 25.68 69.93
C SER A 128 -18.07 24.91 69.07
N GLU A 129 -18.49 24.68 67.83
CA GLU A 129 -17.73 24.62 66.58
C GLU A 129 -16.20 24.77 66.69
N GLN A 130 -15.48 23.75 66.24
CA GLN A 130 -14.43 23.93 65.25
C GLN A 130 -14.04 22.59 64.63
N LEU A 131 -14.38 22.45 63.34
CA LEU A 131 -13.70 21.57 62.39
C LEU A 131 -12.20 21.81 62.52
N ASN A 132 -11.48 20.83 63.07
CA ASN A 132 -10.03 20.78 62.92
C ASN A 132 -9.70 19.58 62.04
N GLU A 133 -9.89 19.79 60.74
CA GLU A 133 -9.21 19.04 59.70
C GLU A 133 -7.70 19.30 59.87
N GLN A 134 -7.03 18.48 60.67
CA GLN A 134 -5.60 18.25 60.45
C GLN A 134 -5.48 17.33 59.24
N THR A 135 -5.71 17.88 58.05
CA THR A 135 -5.17 17.32 56.81
C THR A 135 -3.67 17.49 56.86
N ASP A 136 -2.95 16.37 56.98
CA ASP A 136 -1.51 16.30 56.77
C ASP A 136 -1.18 16.78 55.35
N ASN A 137 -0.80 18.05 55.23
CA ASN A 137 -0.48 18.72 53.97
C ASN A 137 0.85 18.24 53.34
N PHE A 138 1.54 17.23 53.91
CA PHE A 138 2.75 16.63 53.34
C PHE A 138 2.51 15.32 52.58
N SER A 139 1.28 14.79 52.61
CA SER A 139 0.95 13.61 51.84
C SER A 139 0.65 13.99 50.39
N ALA A 140 1.55 13.66 49.46
CA ALA A 140 1.29 13.77 48.03
C ALA A 140 -0.01 13.00 47.70
N PRO A 141 -0.91 13.53 46.84
CA PRO A 141 -2.14 12.82 46.50
C PRO A 141 -1.76 11.48 45.88
N VAL A 142 -2.04 10.39 46.59
CA VAL A 142 -1.85 9.03 46.08
C VAL A 142 -2.92 8.83 45.02
N ILE A 143 -2.56 9.09 43.76
CA ILE A 143 -3.39 8.73 42.61
C ILE A 143 -3.46 7.21 42.61
N LYS A 144 -4.56 6.63 43.12
CA LYS A 144 -4.84 5.20 42.96
C LYS A 144 -5.06 4.96 41.46
N GLU A 145 -4.10 4.35 40.78
CA GLU A 145 -4.31 3.85 39.42
C GLU A 145 -5.43 2.80 39.48
N ALA A 146 -6.49 3.00 38.69
CA ALA A 146 -7.60 2.07 38.66
C ALA A 146 -7.11 0.71 38.12
N LEU A 147 -7.41 -0.38 38.83
CA LEU A 147 -7.06 -1.73 38.43
C LEU A 147 -7.85 -2.12 37.15
N ILE A 148 -7.20 -2.03 35.98
CA ILE A 148 -7.81 -2.34 34.68
C ILE A 148 -7.91 -3.87 34.51
N ASP A 149 -9.07 -4.37 34.09
CA ASP A 149 -9.31 -5.79 33.82
C ASP A 149 -8.49 -6.28 32.60
N PRO A 150 -7.62 -7.29 32.74
CA PRO A 150 -6.88 -7.87 31.61
C PRO A 150 -7.79 -8.31 30.44
N ARG A 151 -9.03 -8.71 30.71
CA ARG A 151 -10.01 -9.09 29.68
C ARG A 151 -10.41 -7.92 28.80
N THR A 152 -10.58 -6.73 29.38
CA THR A 152 -10.96 -5.54 28.59
C THR A 152 -9.82 -5.07 27.72
N VAL A 153 -8.58 -5.14 28.21
CA VAL A 153 -7.37 -4.85 27.43
C VAL A 153 -7.20 -5.84 26.28
N HIS A 154 -7.37 -7.15 26.55
CA HIS A 154 -7.29 -8.19 25.53
C HIS A 154 -8.36 -8.03 24.45
N ALA A 155 -9.62 -7.81 24.84
CA ALA A 155 -10.71 -7.52 23.91
C ALA A 155 -10.47 -6.25 23.08
N GLU A 156 -9.87 -5.20 23.67
CA GLU A 156 -9.51 -3.99 22.91
C GLU A 156 -8.40 -4.27 21.89
N LEU A 157 -7.40 -5.08 22.26
CA LEU A 157 -6.34 -5.50 21.33
C LEU A 157 -6.91 -6.32 20.17
N GLU A 158 -7.81 -7.27 20.45
CA GLU A 158 -8.50 -8.04 19.42
C GLU A 158 -9.32 -7.14 18.49
N ALA A 159 -10.11 -6.23 19.04
CA ALA A 159 -10.89 -5.27 18.26
C ALA A 159 -9.99 -4.35 17.41
N ARG A 160 -8.81 -3.96 17.91
CA ARG A 160 -7.83 -3.18 17.17
C ARG A 160 -7.23 -3.98 16.02
N ARG A 161 -6.86 -5.23 16.27
CA ARG A 161 -6.37 -6.17 15.25
C ARG A 161 -7.40 -6.40 14.15
N ASP A 162 -8.66 -6.60 14.50
CA ASP A 162 -9.73 -6.80 13.52
C ASP A 162 -9.92 -5.57 12.62
N LYS A 163 -9.87 -4.36 13.19
CA LYS A 163 -9.89 -3.12 12.41
C LYS A 163 -8.70 -3.01 11.46
N GLU A 164 -7.52 -3.42 11.92
CA GLU A 164 -6.31 -3.45 11.10
C GLU A 164 -6.43 -4.47 9.95
N ILE A 165 -6.90 -5.68 10.22
CA ILE A 165 -7.19 -6.72 9.21
C ILE A 165 -8.17 -6.19 8.17
N GLN A 166 -9.27 -5.57 8.59
CA GLN A 166 -10.26 -5.00 7.66
C GLN A 166 -9.63 -3.93 6.77
N THR A 167 -8.82 -3.03 7.36
CA THR A 167 -8.12 -1.97 6.63
C THR A 167 -7.14 -2.54 5.61
N ILE A 168 -6.34 -3.53 6.01
CA ILE A 168 -5.37 -4.22 5.14
C ILE A 168 -6.10 -4.95 4.01
N SER A 169 -7.15 -5.70 4.31
CA SER A 169 -7.94 -6.42 3.31
C SER A 169 -8.54 -5.47 2.27
N GLY A 170 -9.04 -4.31 2.71
CA GLY A 170 -9.60 -3.29 1.83
C GLY A 170 -8.55 -2.67 0.91
N LYS A 171 -7.35 -2.39 1.43
CA LYS A 171 -6.22 -1.89 0.62
C LYS A 171 -5.76 -2.92 -0.41
N ASN A 172 -5.57 -4.17 0.02
CA ASN A 172 -5.17 -5.29 -0.84
C ASN A 172 -6.18 -5.51 -1.97
N LYS A 173 -7.48 -5.53 -1.63
CA LYS A 173 -8.56 -5.68 -2.61
C LYS A 173 -8.53 -4.57 -3.66
N ARG A 174 -8.47 -3.30 -3.25
CA ARG A 174 -8.41 -2.16 -4.19
C ARG A 174 -7.18 -2.23 -5.10
N SER A 175 -6.04 -2.65 -4.55
CA SER A 175 -4.80 -2.76 -5.33
C SER A 175 -4.90 -3.85 -6.40
N LEU A 176 -5.48 -5.01 -6.05
CA LEU A 176 -5.76 -6.08 -7.00
C LEU A 176 -6.77 -5.68 -8.07
N GLU A 177 -7.89 -5.05 -7.69
CA GLU A 177 -8.90 -4.57 -8.63
C GLU A 177 -8.30 -3.56 -9.64
N ASN A 178 -7.45 -2.65 -9.17
CA ASN A 178 -6.76 -1.70 -10.03
C ASN A 178 -5.78 -2.40 -10.99
N PHE A 179 -5.03 -3.39 -10.51
CA PHE A 179 -4.13 -4.19 -11.34
C PHE A 179 -4.90 -4.96 -12.43
N GLU A 180 -6.01 -5.61 -12.07
CA GLU A 180 -6.86 -6.35 -13.01
C GLU A 180 -7.51 -5.42 -14.03
N TYR A 181 -7.99 -4.26 -13.59
CA TYR A 181 -8.54 -3.21 -14.45
C TYR A 181 -7.51 -2.76 -15.49
N LEU A 182 -6.31 -2.35 -15.05
CA LEU A 182 -5.25 -1.88 -15.93
C LEU A 182 -4.84 -2.97 -16.93
N THR A 183 -4.71 -4.21 -16.46
CA THR A 183 -4.34 -5.36 -17.30
C THR A 183 -5.39 -5.63 -18.37
N THR A 184 -6.66 -5.69 -17.96
CA THR A 184 -7.78 -5.98 -18.87
C THR A 184 -7.95 -4.87 -19.92
N LYS A 185 -7.93 -3.61 -19.48
CA LYS A 185 -8.02 -2.46 -20.38
C LYS A 185 -6.87 -2.38 -21.36
N THR A 186 -5.64 -2.59 -20.88
CA THR A 186 -4.45 -2.60 -21.73
C THR A 186 -4.56 -3.68 -22.81
N ASN A 187 -4.89 -4.92 -22.42
CA ASN A 187 -5.06 -6.02 -23.37
C ASN A 187 -6.17 -5.75 -24.39
N GLN A 188 -7.28 -5.15 -23.97
CA GLN A 188 -8.35 -4.75 -24.89
C GLN A 188 -7.86 -3.74 -25.92
N ARG A 189 -7.12 -2.71 -25.50
CA ARG A 189 -6.55 -1.69 -26.39
C ARG A 189 -5.54 -2.28 -27.36
N ILE A 190 -4.67 -3.17 -26.91
CA ILE A 190 -3.73 -3.89 -27.77
C ILE A 190 -4.48 -4.69 -28.84
N ARG A 191 -5.57 -5.39 -28.48
CA ARG A 191 -6.39 -6.11 -29.46
C ARG A 191 -7.00 -5.18 -30.51
N VAL A 192 -7.55 -4.05 -30.09
CA VAL A 192 -8.12 -3.05 -31.02
C VAL A 192 -7.06 -2.53 -31.96
N ILE A 193 -5.90 -2.12 -31.44
CA ILE A 193 -4.80 -1.60 -32.27
C ILE A 193 -4.26 -2.66 -33.21
N ASN A 194 -4.02 -3.89 -32.75
CA ASN A 194 -3.51 -4.97 -33.60
C ASN A 194 -4.52 -5.41 -34.68
N HIS A 195 -5.82 -5.21 -34.44
CA HIS A 195 -6.84 -5.46 -35.45
C HIS A 195 -6.86 -4.38 -36.53
N ARG A 196 -6.71 -3.11 -36.12
CA ARG A 196 -6.79 -1.96 -37.02
C ARG A 196 -5.47 -1.66 -37.73
N ILE A 197 -4.34 -1.91 -37.08
CA ILE A 197 -3.02 -1.50 -37.53
C ILE A 197 -2.17 -2.72 -37.78
N LYS A 198 -1.61 -2.78 -38.99
CA LYS A 198 -0.66 -3.81 -39.38
C LYS A 198 0.64 -3.15 -39.81
N ILE A 199 1.72 -3.44 -39.09
CA ILE A 199 3.06 -3.00 -39.48
C ILE A 199 3.50 -3.86 -40.67
N VAL A 200 3.81 -3.20 -41.78
CA VAL A 200 4.32 -3.79 -43.02
C VAL A 200 5.84 -3.85 -43.00
N GLU A 201 6.47 -2.76 -42.56
CA GLU A 201 7.93 -2.63 -42.49
C GLU A 201 8.31 -1.89 -41.22
N PHE A 202 9.34 -2.35 -40.53
CA PHE A 202 9.95 -1.65 -39.41
C PHE A 202 11.46 -1.70 -39.57
N SER A 203 12.07 -0.54 -39.79
CA SER A 203 13.46 -0.46 -40.23
C SER A 203 14.22 0.60 -39.43
N GLU A 204 15.48 0.31 -39.18
CA GLU A 204 16.45 1.19 -38.53
C GLU A 204 17.37 1.81 -39.59
N TYR A 205 17.64 3.11 -39.49
CA TYR A 205 18.59 3.79 -40.37
C TYR A 205 20.03 3.60 -39.87
N PHE A 206 20.83 2.88 -40.65
CA PHE A 206 22.23 2.64 -40.35
C PHE A 206 23.12 3.72 -40.98
N LYS A 207 23.47 4.74 -40.18
CA LYS A 207 24.23 5.94 -40.60
C LYS A 207 25.55 5.63 -41.32
N TRP A 208 26.23 4.54 -40.96
CA TRP A 208 27.55 4.21 -41.53
C TRP A 208 27.49 3.61 -42.94
N SER A 209 26.35 3.01 -43.32
CA SER A 209 26.18 2.45 -44.66
C SER A 209 25.15 3.20 -45.50
N ASP A 210 24.54 4.25 -44.95
CA ASP A 210 23.46 5.04 -45.55
C ASP A 210 22.32 4.16 -46.08
N LYS A 211 21.87 3.21 -45.24
CA LYS A 211 20.85 2.22 -45.61
C LYS A 211 19.87 1.98 -44.47
N TRP A 212 18.66 1.61 -44.85
CA TRP A 212 17.66 1.05 -43.95
C TRP A 212 17.90 -0.44 -43.77
N VAL A 213 17.82 -0.90 -42.53
CA VAL A 213 17.98 -2.31 -42.15
C VAL A 213 16.74 -2.73 -41.38
N ASP A 214 16.17 -3.89 -41.69
CA ASP A 214 15.01 -4.41 -40.97
C ASP A 214 15.31 -4.55 -39.48
N ALA A 215 14.46 -3.93 -38.66
CA ALA A 215 14.53 -4.00 -37.22
C ALA A 215 13.56 -5.10 -36.71
N PRO A 216 13.98 -5.91 -35.72
CA PRO A 216 13.12 -6.98 -35.23
C PRO A 216 11.88 -6.41 -34.55
N LEU A 217 10.71 -6.87 -34.98
CA LEU A 217 9.47 -6.64 -34.27
C LEU A 217 9.37 -7.62 -33.08
N PRO A 218 8.98 -7.14 -31.89
CA PRO A 218 8.87 -7.96 -30.71
C PRO A 218 7.69 -8.91 -30.89
N ASN A 219 8.01 -10.17 -31.18
CA ASN A 219 7.09 -11.28 -31.38
C ASN A 219 5.97 -11.02 -32.39
N GLN A 220 6.28 -11.17 -33.69
CA GLN A 220 5.31 -11.75 -34.62
C GLN A 220 5.02 -13.17 -34.14
N ILE A 221 4.14 -13.33 -33.14
CA ILE A 221 3.53 -14.62 -32.86
C ILE A 221 2.74 -14.94 -34.11
N SER A 222 3.27 -15.88 -34.89
CA SER A 222 2.60 -16.52 -36.00
C SER A 222 1.22 -16.93 -35.51
N ASN A 223 0.18 -16.44 -36.20
CA ASN A 223 -1.17 -17.00 -36.05
C ASN A 223 -1.14 -18.52 -36.26
#